data_AF-A0AAV4EAH0-F1
#
_entry.id   AF-A0AAV4EAH0-F1
#
_cell.length_a   1.000
_cell.length_b   1.000
_cell.length_c   1.000
_cell.angle_alpha   90.00
_cell.angle_beta   90.00
_cell.angle_gamma   90.00
#
_symmetry.space_group_name_H-M   'P 1'
#
loop_
_entity.id
_entity.type
_entity.pdbx_description
1 polymer ?
#
loop_
_entity_poly.entity_id
_entity_poly.type
_entity_poly.pdbx_seq_one_letter_code
_entity_poly.pdbx_strand_id
1 'polypeptide(L)'
;MAIRIAAKSVFPTGSLISCSRQLKSNMILYLRDKVGVATRTRNNIVPAVFGPGGLTSSPTIAVFEERLTNIQTTINDQAPAYLQHFTSRVLPILQQNLDTMLTRTEASHDWTNNNCESMNPILKMKIDWRPQAIPQLIDSNYEIVKGHYTDVERAIMGRGEYRLHEDFKEYFVQPAVWCTKTDEKRRRNMEKFERALKIKRSMATSSDGDIYVLTSGARGKKIGQKKRVKASRTGRL
;
A
#
# COMPACT_ATOMS: atom_id res chain seq x y z
N MET A 1 5.22 7.01 17.83
CA MET A 1 4.37 7.24 19.00
C MET A 1 3.61 8.57 18.91
N ALA A 2 4.30 9.68 18.60
CA ALA A 2 3.69 11.01 18.42
C ALA A 2 2.44 11.04 17.52
N ILE A 3 2.45 10.38 16.36
CA ILE A 3 1.29 10.36 15.44
C ILE A 3 0.05 9.72 16.09
N ARG A 4 0.20 8.64 16.88
CA ARG A 4 -0.93 8.00 17.55
C ARG A 4 -1.52 8.90 18.64
N ILE A 5 -0.65 9.59 19.37
CA ILE A 5 -1.04 10.53 20.42
C ILE A 5 -1.81 11.69 19.80
N ALA A 6 -1.26 12.31 18.75
CA ALA A 6 -1.91 13.39 18.02
C ALA A 6 -3.24 12.94 17.38
N ALA A 7 -3.28 11.76 16.77
CA ALA A 7 -4.51 11.23 16.19
C ALA A 7 -5.57 10.99 17.27
N LYS A 8 -5.20 10.48 18.45
CA LYS A 8 -6.13 10.30 19.57
C LYS A 8 -6.55 11.62 20.24
N SER A 9 -5.69 12.64 20.25
CA SER A 9 -6.09 13.96 20.78
C SER A 9 -7.10 14.65 19.88
N VAL A 10 -6.99 14.48 18.55
CA VAL A 10 -7.91 15.08 17.57
C VAL A 10 -9.15 14.21 17.35
N PHE A 11 -9.01 12.87 17.41
CA PHE A 11 -10.09 11.91 17.21
C PHE A 11 -10.18 10.94 18.41
N PRO A 12 -10.73 11.39 19.57
CA PRO A 12 -10.72 10.59 20.80
C PRO A 12 -11.45 9.26 20.66
N THR A 13 -12.59 9.28 19.99
CA THR A 13 -13.43 8.11 19.70
C THR A 13 -12.95 7.30 18.50
N GLY A 14 -11.94 7.79 17.75
CA GLY A 14 -11.43 7.11 16.57
C GLY A 14 -10.64 5.85 16.91
N SER A 15 -10.98 4.72 16.30
CA SER A 15 -10.16 3.50 16.35
C SER A 15 -8.95 3.65 15.42
N LEU A 16 -7.75 3.31 15.91
CA LEU A 16 -6.52 3.38 15.13
C LEU A 16 -6.08 1.98 14.73
N ILE A 17 -6.12 1.71 13.42
CA ILE A 17 -5.60 0.48 12.83
C ILE A 17 -4.23 0.74 12.18
N SER A 18 -3.26 -0.10 12.50
CA SER A 18 -1.92 -0.06 11.90
C SER A 18 -1.84 -0.99 10.71
N CYS A 19 -1.19 -0.56 9.64
CA CYS A 19 -0.97 -1.38 8.45
C CYS A 19 -0.17 -2.65 8.78
N SER A 20 -0.77 -3.81 8.58
CA SER A 20 -0.15 -5.12 8.85
C SER A 20 1.12 -5.35 8.04
N ARG A 21 1.16 -4.86 6.79
CA ARG A 21 2.34 -4.94 5.90
C ARG A 21 3.55 -4.18 6.47
N GLN A 22 3.33 -2.98 7.00
CA GLN A 22 4.41 -2.19 7.58
C GLN A 22 4.90 -2.79 8.90
N LEU A 23 3.99 -3.30 9.74
CA LEU A 23 4.37 -4.01 10.96
C LEU A 23 5.22 -5.25 10.66
N LYS A 24 4.80 -6.06 9.70
CA LYS A 24 5.56 -7.22 9.21
C LYS A 24 6.94 -6.83 8.70
N SER A 25 7.03 -5.77 7.89
CA SER A 25 8.30 -5.28 7.35
C SER A 25 9.22 -4.77 8.45
N ASN A 26 8.70 -3.99 9.40
CA ASN A 26 9.46 -3.49 10.54
C ASN A 26 9.99 -4.63 11.41
N MET A 27 9.18 -5.66 11.67
CA MET A 27 9.61 -6.83 12.42
C MET A 27 10.75 -7.59 11.71
N ILE A 28 10.64 -7.81 10.40
CA ILE A 28 11.69 -8.44 9.59
C ILE A 28 13.00 -7.64 9.70
N LEU A 29 12.92 -6.30 9.53
CA LEU A 29 14.07 -5.42 9.62
C LEU A 29 14.68 -5.42 11.02
N TYR A 30 13.88 -5.37 12.08
CA TYR A 30 14.38 -5.39 13.45
C TYR A 30 15.08 -6.71 13.79
N LEU A 31 14.44 -7.84 13.45
CA LEU A 31 15.02 -9.17 13.62
C LEU A 31 16.36 -9.32 12.87
N ARG A 32 16.46 -8.77 11.66
CA ARG A 32 17.69 -8.83 10.85
C ARG A 32 18.77 -7.86 11.33
N ASP A 33 18.43 -6.59 11.52
CA ASP A 33 19.39 -5.50 11.67
C ASP A 33 19.73 -5.17 13.13
N LYS A 34 18.84 -5.47 14.07
CA LYS A 34 19.03 -5.20 15.50
C LYS A 34 19.34 -6.45 16.30
N VAL A 35 18.65 -7.55 16.00
CA VAL A 35 18.85 -8.82 16.72
C VAL A 35 19.89 -9.69 16.01
N GLY A 36 19.98 -9.62 14.68
CA GLY A 36 20.92 -10.42 13.90
C GLY A 36 20.50 -11.88 13.69
N VAL A 37 19.21 -12.21 13.80
CA VAL A 37 18.75 -13.61 13.67
C VAL A 37 18.83 -14.10 12.23
N ALA A 38 19.07 -15.40 12.03
CA ALA A 38 19.15 -16.02 10.71
C ALA A 38 17.82 -15.97 9.93
N THR A 39 17.89 -16.09 8.60
CA THR A 39 16.69 -16.12 7.74
C THR A 39 15.70 -17.22 8.13
N ARG A 40 16.20 -18.40 8.52
CA ARG A 40 15.37 -19.53 8.97
C ARG A 40 14.50 -19.14 10.17
N THR A 41 15.10 -18.55 11.21
CA THR A 41 14.40 -18.07 12.40
C THR A 41 13.34 -17.02 12.04
N ARG A 42 13.67 -16.06 11.17
CA ARG A 42 12.69 -15.07 10.70
C ARG A 42 11.52 -15.72 9.96
N ASN A 43 11.79 -16.77 9.17
CA ASN A 43 10.76 -17.51 8.44
C ASN A 43 9.87 -18.36 9.36
N ASN A 44 10.26 -18.60 10.62
CA ASN A 44 9.41 -19.23 11.62
C ASN A 44 8.56 -18.18 12.36
N ILE A 45 9.22 -17.14 12.89
CA ILE A 45 8.56 -16.12 13.73
C ILE A 45 7.57 -15.27 12.91
N VAL A 46 7.96 -14.83 11.71
CA VAL A 46 7.15 -13.87 10.95
C VAL A 46 5.81 -14.45 10.49
N PRO A 47 5.73 -15.66 9.92
CA PRO A 47 4.45 -16.28 9.59
C PRO A 47 3.61 -16.65 10.81
N ALA A 48 4.22 -16.99 11.94
CA ALA A 48 3.46 -17.26 13.16
C ALA A 48 2.75 -16.01 13.70
N VAL A 49 3.25 -14.81 13.42
CA VAL A 49 2.54 -13.55 13.73
C VAL A 49 1.58 -13.12 12.60
N PHE A 50 2.06 -13.08 11.35
CA PHE A 50 1.39 -12.42 10.21
C PHE A 50 0.96 -13.37 9.07
N GLY A 51 1.08 -14.67 9.26
CA GLY A 51 0.73 -15.69 8.26
C GLY A 51 -0.72 -16.15 8.37
N PRO A 52 -1.18 -16.98 7.43
CA PRO A 52 -2.48 -17.65 7.53
C PRO A 52 -2.52 -18.48 8.83
N GLY A 53 -3.48 -18.20 9.70
CA GLY A 53 -3.56 -18.83 11.03
C GLY A 53 -2.57 -18.29 12.06
N GLY A 54 -1.84 -17.21 11.75
CA GLY A 54 -0.99 -16.51 12.69
C GLY A 54 -1.78 -15.66 13.70
N LEU A 55 -1.05 -14.98 14.58
CA LEU A 55 -1.60 -14.15 15.64
C LEU A 55 -2.56 -13.05 15.11
N THR A 56 -2.26 -12.42 13.97
CA THR A 56 -3.14 -11.38 13.38
C THR A 56 -4.40 -11.92 12.72
N SER A 57 -4.48 -13.24 12.51
CA SER A 57 -5.63 -13.90 11.89
C SER A 57 -6.48 -14.65 12.92
N SER A 58 -6.42 -14.22 14.19
CA SER A 58 -7.21 -14.82 15.28
C SER A 58 -8.66 -14.35 15.20
N PRO A 59 -9.64 -15.27 15.12
CA PRO A 59 -11.06 -14.90 15.00
C PRO A 59 -11.67 -14.42 16.33
N THR A 60 -11.04 -14.73 17.45
CA THR A 60 -11.50 -14.38 18.80
C THR A 60 -10.32 -14.02 19.70
N ILE A 61 -10.63 -13.37 20.83
CA ILE A 61 -9.64 -13.03 21.86
C ILE A 61 -9.02 -14.30 22.46
N ALA A 62 -9.82 -15.33 22.75
CA ALA A 62 -9.31 -16.59 23.29
C ALA A 62 -8.28 -17.27 22.37
N VAL A 63 -8.56 -17.33 21.06
CA VAL A 63 -7.62 -17.88 20.07
C VAL A 63 -6.38 -17.00 19.96
N PHE A 64 -6.52 -15.68 20.11
CA PHE A 64 -5.38 -14.77 20.13
C PHE A 64 -4.46 -15.03 21.33
N GLU A 65 -4.99 -15.22 22.53
CA GLU A 65 -4.19 -15.47 23.74
C GLU A 65 -3.46 -16.81 23.69
N GLU A 66 -4.11 -17.85 23.17
CA GLU A 66 -3.47 -19.16 22.95
C GLU A 66 -2.31 -19.03 21.95
N ARG A 67 -2.55 -18.41 20.79
CA ARG A 67 -1.49 -18.17 19.78
C ARG A 67 -0.40 -17.24 20.31
N LEU A 68 -0.74 -16.27 21.16
CA LEU A 68 0.20 -15.36 21.79
C LEU A 68 1.17 -16.11 22.71
N THR A 69 0.67 -17.08 23.46
CA THR A 69 1.50 -17.91 24.33
C THR A 69 2.50 -18.71 23.50
N ASN A 70 2.02 -19.37 22.42
CA ASN A 70 2.86 -20.17 21.53
C ASN A 70 3.94 -19.33 20.82
N ILE A 71 3.60 -18.13 20.34
CA ILE A 71 4.58 -17.23 19.69
C ILE A 71 5.59 -16.70 20.70
N GLN A 72 5.18 -16.38 21.94
CA GLN A 72 6.10 -15.90 22.97
C GLN A 72 7.14 -16.96 23.32
N THR A 73 6.72 -18.23 23.47
CA THR A 73 7.64 -19.37 23.63
C THR A 73 8.58 -19.47 22.44
N THR A 74 8.05 -19.44 21.21
CA THR A 74 8.87 -19.52 19.99
C THR A 74 9.90 -18.38 19.89
N ILE A 75 9.51 -17.15 20.25
CA ILE A 75 10.41 -15.99 20.25
C ILE A 75 11.44 -16.13 21.36
N ASN A 76 11.04 -16.57 22.55
CA ASN A 76 11.97 -16.78 23.67
C ASN A 76 13.04 -17.81 23.31
N ASP A 77 12.66 -18.89 22.64
CA ASP A 77 13.58 -19.98 22.27
C ASP A 77 14.50 -19.60 21.12
N GLN A 78 13.98 -18.92 20.09
CA GLN A 78 14.74 -18.68 18.85
C GLN A 78 15.33 -17.28 18.74
N ALA A 79 14.81 -16.30 19.48
CA ALA A 79 15.17 -14.90 19.41
C ALA A 79 14.90 -14.15 20.75
N PRO A 80 15.47 -14.59 21.89
CA PRO A 80 15.11 -14.06 23.21
C PRO A 80 15.33 -12.54 23.32
N ALA A 81 16.38 -12.00 22.69
CA ALA A 81 16.64 -10.56 22.63
C ALA A 81 15.55 -9.75 21.89
N TYR A 82 14.71 -10.40 21.08
CA TYR A 82 13.55 -9.79 20.43
C TYR A 82 12.32 -9.75 21.34
N LEU A 83 12.21 -10.64 22.33
CA LEU A 83 10.99 -10.83 23.13
C LEU A 83 10.54 -9.52 23.79
N GLN A 84 11.47 -8.80 24.43
CA GLN A 84 11.16 -7.51 25.07
C GLN A 84 10.64 -6.48 24.07
N HIS A 85 11.22 -6.42 22.86
CA HIS A 85 10.74 -5.52 21.82
C HIS A 85 9.34 -5.91 21.33
N PHE A 86 9.12 -7.21 21.12
CA PHE A 86 7.83 -7.73 20.71
C PHE A 86 6.74 -7.38 21.74
N THR A 87 6.95 -7.69 23.02
CA THR A 87 5.95 -7.45 24.09
C THR A 87 5.71 -5.97 24.35
N SER A 88 6.75 -5.14 24.36
CA SER A 88 6.62 -3.71 24.70
C SER A 88 6.18 -2.82 23.54
N ARG A 89 6.46 -3.20 22.29
CA ARG A 89 6.22 -2.33 21.11
C ARG A 89 5.24 -2.93 20.11
N VAL A 90 5.35 -4.21 19.80
CA VAL A 90 4.58 -4.83 18.71
C VAL A 90 3.23 -5.33 19.21
N LEU A 91 3.24 -6.09 20.30
CA LEU A 91 2.05 -6.71 20.89
C LEU A 91 0.92 -5.71 21.19
N PRO A 92 1.17 -4.54 21.81
CA PRO A 92 0.09 -3.57 22.09
C PRO A 92 -0.59 -3.07 20.80
N ILE A 93 0.18 -2.97 19.71
CA ILE A 93 -0.35 -2.56 18.40
C ILE A 93 -1.21 -3.69 17.81
N LEU A 94 -0.77 -4.94 17.95
CA LEU A 94 -1.52 -6.11 17.46
C LEU A 94 -2.84 -6.29 18.22
N GLN A 95 -2.82 -6.13 19.54
CA GLN A 95 -4.03 -6.16 20.38
C GLN A 95 -5.01 -5.07 19.97
N GLN A 96 -4.53 -3.83 19.79
CA GLN A 96 -5.39 -2.74 19.34
C GLN A 96 -5.97 -2.99 17.94
N ASN A 97 -5.19 -3.57 17.02
CA ASN A 97 -5.68 -3.95 15.70
C ASN A 97 -6.78 -5.02 15.81
N LEU A 98 -6.57 -6.06 16.62
CA LEU A 98 -7.56 -7.11 16.84
C LEU A 98 -8.86 -6.54 17.43
N ASP A 99 -8.76 -5.75 18.50
CA ASP A 99 -9.89 -5.08 19.13
C ASP A 99 -10.69 -4.24 18.12
N THR A 100 -9.98 -3.46 17.29
CA THR A 100 -10.61 -2.67 16.22
C THR A 100 -11.31 -3.55 15.19
N MET A 101 -10.76 -4.70 14.82
CA MET A 101 -11.35 -5.61 13.85
C MET A 101 -12.55 -6.39 14.40
N LEU A 102 -12.51 -6.75 15.68
CA LEU A 102 -13.63 -7.43 16.35
C LEU A 102 -14.81 -6.48 16.57
N THR A 103 -14.54 -5.20 16.83
CA THR A 103 -15.57 -4.18 17.04
C THR A 103 -16.09 -3.56 15.75
N ARG A 104 -15.32 -3.61 14.66
CA ARG A 104 -15.68 -2.99 13.36
C ARG A 104 -15.61 -4.01 12.23
N THR A 105 -16.77 -4.49 11.81
CA THR A 105 -16.91 -5.48 10.73
C THR A 105 -16.43 -4.97 9.37
N GLU A 106 -16.33 -3.65 9.17
CA GLU A 106 -15.76 -3.09 7.94
C GLU A 106 -14.23 -3.18 7.87
N ALA A 107 -13.56 -3.42 9.01
CA ALA A 107 -12.11 -3.50 9.07
C ALA A 107 -11.64 -4.93 8.75
N SER A 108 -10.95 -5.08 7.62
CA SER A 108 -10.34 -6.35 7.23
C SER A 108 -9.10 -6.68 8.06
N HIS A 109 -8.90 -7.96 8.39
CA HIS A 109 -7.68 -8.48 9.02
C HIS A 109 -6.41 -8.19 8.23
N ASP A 110 -6.54 -8.06 6.91
CA ASP A 110 -5.46 -7.73 5.99
C ASP A 110 -5.46 -6.23 5.63
N TRP A 111 -5.84 -5.36 6.56
CA TRP A 111 -5.77 -3.93 6.34
C TRP A 111 -4.35 -3.51 5.93
N THR A 112 -4.26 -3.02 4.70
CA THR A 112 -3.03 -2.49 4.12
C THR A 112 -3.25 -1.07 3.66
N ASN A 113 -2.24 -0.23 3.85
CA ASN A 113 -2.19 1.13 3.32
C ASN A 113 -1.66 1.14 1.87
N ASN A 114 -1.89 0.08 1.07
CA ASN A 114 -1.27 -0.09 -0.25
C ASN A 114 -1.51 1.12 -1.17
N ASN A 115 -2.69 1.76 -1.07
CA ASN A 115 -3.01 2.97 -1.84
C ASN A 115 -2.14 4.16 -1.44
N CYS A 116 -1.85 4.33 -0.15
CA CYS A 116 -0.93 5.38 0.31
C CYS A 116 0.52 5.06 -0.08
N GLU A 117 0.92 3.78 -0.01
CA GLU A 117 2.27 3.36 -0.40
C GLU A 117 2.53 3.52 -1.90
N SER A 118 1.54 3.28 -2.77
CA SER A 118 1.67 3.46 -4.21
C SER A 118 1.81 4.93 -4.62
N MET A 119 1.21 5.85 -3.85
CA MET A 119 1.32 7.30 -4.07
C MET A 119 2.66 7.88 -3.60
N ASN A 120 3.30 7.28 -2.59
CA ASN A 120 4.57 7.75 -2.05
C ASN A 120 5.66 8.04 -3.10
N PRO A 121 5.98 7.16 -4.07
CA PRO A 121 6.98 7.47 -5.09
C PRO A 121 6.57 8.65 -5.97
N ILE A 122 5.29 8.76 -6.34
CA ILE A 122 4.76 9.85 -7.17
C ILE A 122 4.90 11.19 -6.42
N LEU A 123 4.46 11.22 -5.17
CA LEU A 123 4.57 12.40 -4.32
C LEU A 123 6.02 12.82 -4.13
N LYS A 124 6.93 11.87 -3.84
CA LYS A 124 8.37 12.14 -3.69
C LYS A 124 8.99 12.74 -4.94
N MET A 125 8.60 12.26 -6.13
CA MET A 125 9.05 12.85 -7.39
C MET A 125 8.50 14.27 -7.58
N LYS A 126 7.22 14.50 -7.26
CA LYS A 126 6.57 15.81 -7.40
C LYS A 126 7.22 16.89 -6.51
N ILE A 127 7.60 16.53 -5.28
CA ILE A 127 8.21 17.46 -4.31
C ILE A 127 9.75 17.47 -4.35
N ASP A 128 10.36 16.81 -5.33
CA ASP A 128 11.81 16.67 -5.45
C ASP A 128 12.49 16.19 -4.15
N TRP A 129 11.84 15.27 -3.43
CA TRP A 129 12.33 14.72 -2.16
C TRP A 129 12.58 15.76 -1.05
N ARG A 130 12.07 16.98 -1.20
CA ARG A 130 12.26 18.05 -0.22
C ARG A 130 11.21 17.93 0.90
N PRO A 131 11.57 18.24 2.16
CA PRO A 131 10.58 18.41 3.21
C PRO A 131 9.58 19.51 2.82
N GLN A 132 8.32 19.29 3.14
CA GLN A 132 7.22 20.22 2.90
C GLN A 132 6.37 20.30 4.17
N ALA A 133 5.71 21.43 4.38
CA ALA A 133 4.73 21.52 5.46
C ALA A 133 3.55 20.56 5.17
N ILE A 134 2.89 20.05 6.22
CA ILE A 134 1.76 19.12 6.05
C ILE A 134 0.67 19.69 5.12
N PRO A 135 0.24 20.96 5.24
CA PRO A 135 -0.75 21.53 4.31
C PRO A 135 -0.30 21.48 2.84
N GLN A 136 0.95 21.83 2.56
CA GLN A 136 1.50 21.78 1.20
C GLN A 136 1.55 20.36 0.63
N LEU A 137 1.81 19.35 1.48
CA LEU A 137 1.75 17.95 1.09
C LEU A 137 0.32 17.52 0.74
N ILE A 138 -0.67 17.99 1.50
CA ILE A 138 -2.09 17.73 1.24
C ILE A 138 -2.48 18.30 -0.13
N ASP A 139 -2.16 19.57 -0.37
CA ASP A 139 -2.46 20.25 -1.65
C ASP A 139 -1.75 19.56 -2.82
N SER A 140 -0.47 19.21 -2.66
CA SER A 140 0.29 18.49 -3.68
C SER A 140 -0.33 17.14 -4.02
N ASN A 141 -0.79 16.40 -3.01
CA ASN A 141 -1.45 15.12 -3.21
C ASN A 141 -2.80 15.27 -3.89
N TYR A 142 -3.58 16.29 -3.50
CA TYR A 142 -4.85 16.62 -4.15
C TYR A 142 -4.65 16.92 -5.64
N GLU A 143 -3.68 17.75 -6.00
CA GLU A 143 -3.40 18.10 -7.40
C GLU A 143 -2.91 16.90 -8.23
N ILE A 144 -2.11 15.99 -7.66
CA ILE A 144 -1.72 14.74 -8.34
C ILE A 144 -2.95 13.89 -8.63
N VAL A 145 -3.80 13.67 -7.63
CA VAL A 145 -5.00 12.83 -7.76
C VAL A 145 -5.96 13.44 -8.79
N LYS A 146 -6.21 14.75 -8.70
CA LYS A 146 -7.02 15.49 -9.67
C LYS A 146 -6.48 15.36 -11.08
N GLY A 147 -5.16 15.52 -11.26
CA GLY A 147 -4.49 15.33 -12.54
C GLY A 147 -4.72 13.93 -13.12
N HIS A 148 -4.61 12.87 -12.31
CA HIS A 148 -4.89 11.51 -12.75
C HIS A 148 -6.34 11.34 -13.24
N TYR A 149 -7.33 11.91 -12.53
CA TYR A 149 -8.72 11.85 -12.98
C TYR A 149 -8.92 12.59 -14.31
N THR A 150 -8.28 13.75 -14.48
CA THR A 150 -8.29 14.49 -15.76
C THR A 150 -7.65 13.68 -16.88
N ASP A 151 -6.54 12.98 -16.63
CA ASP A 151 -5.88 12.14 -17.63
C ASP A 151 -6.73 10.93 -18.03
N VAL A 152 -7.42 10.31 -17.07
CA VAL A 152 -8.39 9.23 -17.36
C VAL A 152 -9.55 9.77 -18.20
N GLU A 153 -10.10 10.93 -17.85
CA GLU A 153 -11.17 11.57 -18.61
C GLU A 153 -10.74 11.84 -20.06
N ARG A 154 -9.54 12.40 -20.24
CA ARG A 154 -8.94 12.64 -21.55
C ARG A 154 -8.75 11.34 -22.34
N ALA A 155 -8.24 10.29 -21.69
CA ALA A 155 -8.07 8.98 -22.33
C ALA A 155 -9.39 8.38 -22.80
N ILE A 156 -10.46 8.49 -22.00
CA ILE A 156 -11.83 8.07 -22.38
C ILE A 156 -12.33 8.80 -23.63
N MET A 157 -11.94 10.07 -23.79
CA MET A 157 -12.24 10.86 -24.98
C MET A 157 -11.29 10.60 -26.16
N GLY A 158 -10.28 9.75 -26.01
CA GLY A 158 -9.20 9.58 -26.99
C GLY A 158 -8.36 10.84 -27.19
N ARG A 159 -8.16 11.62 -26.12
CA ARG A 159 -7.34 12.84 -26.09
C ARG A 159 -6.21 12.73 -25.07
N GLY A 160 -5.23 13.61 -25.17
CA GLY A 160 -4.11 13.69 -24.24
C GLY A 160 -3.01 12.67 -24.56
N GLU A 161 -2.12 12.45 -23.59
CA GLU A 161 -0.94 11.58 -23.76
C GLU A 161 -1.26 10.09 -23.53
N TYR A 162 -2.40 9.80 -22.91
CA TYR A 162 -2.84 8.46 -22.57
C TYR A 162 -4.03 8.03 -23.45
N ARG A 163 -4.06 6.76 -23.82
CA ARG A 163 -5.15 6.15 -24.60
C ARG A 163 -5.71 4.94 -23.87
N LEU A 164 -7.00 4.67 -24.05
CA LEU A 164 -7.60 3.43 -23.60
C LEU A 164 -6.94 2.24 -24.30
N HIS A 165 -6.73 1.17 -23.55
CA HIS A 165 -6.32 -0.11 -24.14
C HIS A 165 -7.52 -0.77 -24.84
N GLU A 166 -7.27 -1.63 -25.83
CA GLU A 166 -8.30 -2.33 -26.63
C GLU A 166 -9.38 -3.02 -25.77
N ASP A 167 -8.95 -3.68 -24.69
CA ASP A 167 -9.84 -4.33 -23.70
C ASP A 167 -10.84 -3.36 -23.04
N PHE A 168 -10.60 -2.05 -23.10
CA PHE A 168 -11.47 -1.00 -22.56
C PHE A 168 -12.07 -0.10 -23.65
N LYS A 169 -12.01 -0.49 -24.92
CA LYS A 169 -12.54 0.32 -26.04
C LYS A 169 -14.02 0.66 -25.91
N GLU A 170 -14.80 -0.19 -25.22
CA GLU A 170 -16.23 0.05 -24.96
C GLU A 170 -16.51 1.27 -24.08
N TYR A 171 -15.50 1.72 -23.32
CA TYR A 171 -15.59 2.92 -22.49
C TYR A 171 -15.27 4.20 -23.25
N PHE A 172 -14.78 4.10 -24.50
CA PHE A 172 -14.49 5.25 -25.33
C PHE A 172 -15.76 6.06 -25.61
N VAL A 173 -15.64 7.39 -25.49
CA VAL A 173 -16.70 8.32 -25.83
C VAL A 173 -16.12 9.38 -26.75
N GLN A 174 -16.68 9.51 -27.96
CA GLN A 174 -16.24 10.53 -28.89
C GLN A 174 -16.31 11.94 -28.25
N PRO A 175 -15.30 12.82 -28.43
CA PRO A 175 -15.25 14.12 -27.77
C PRO A 175 -16.50 14.98 -27.97
N ALA A 176 -17.08 14.97 -29.17
CA ALA A 176 -18.32 15.71 -29.47
C ALA A 176 -19.48 15.23 -28.59
N VAL A 177 -19.61 13.91 -28.39
CA VAL A 177 -20.61 13.30 -27.51
C VAL A 177 -20.29 13.53 -26.03
N TRP A 178 -19.02 13.64 -25.67
CA TRP A 178 -18.62 13.98 -24.29
C TRP A 178 -19.01 15.41 -23.90
N CYS A 179 -18.80 16.36 -24.81
CA CYS A 179 -19.13 17.77 -24.60
C CYS A 179 -20.63 17.99 -24.38
N THR A 180 -21.51 17.17 -24.98
CA THR A 180 -22.96 17.26 -24.78
C THR A 180 -23.48 16.58 -23.51
N LYS A 181 -22.64 15.81 -22.81
CA LYS A 181 -23.02 15.20 -21.52
C LYS A 181 -23.00 16.24 -20.41
N THR A 182 -23.97 16.14 -19.51
CA THR A 182 -23.95 16.82 -18.21
C THR A 182 -22.84 16.24 -17.33
N ASP A 183 -22.40 17.00 -16.32
CA ASP A 183 -21.34 16.55 -15.41
C ASP A 183 -21.72 15.27 -14.66
N GLU A 184 -22.99 15.10 -14.30
CA GLU A 184 -23.48 13.87 -13.70
C GLU A 184 -23.34 12.66 -14.64
N LYS A 185 -23.61 12.83 -15.94
CA LYS A 185 -23.42 11.76 -16.93
C LYS A 185 -21.93 11.47 -17.17
N ARG A 186 -21.07 12.50 -17.14
CA ARG A 186 -19.61 12.34 -17.24
C ARG A 186 -19.07 11.57 -16.04
N ARG A 187 -19.48 11.94 -14.82
CA ARG A 187 -19.14 11.24 -13.57
C ARG A 187 -19.55 9.77 -13.62
N ARG A 188 -20.77 9.46 -14.05
CA ARG A 188 -21.22 8.07 -14.19
C ARG A 188 -20.40 7.26 -15.19
N ASN A 189 -19.97 7.87 -16.31
CA ASN A 189 -19.09 7.21 -17.27
C ASN A 189 -17.71 6.91 -16.66
N MET A 190 -17.14 7.88 -15.93
CA MET A 190 -15.88 7.70 -15.19
C MET A 190 -16.00 6.57 -14.16
N GLU A 191 -17.06 6.57 -13.35
CA GLU A 191 -17.31 5.51 -12.37
C GLU A 191 -17.48 4.14 -13.03
N LYS A 192 -18.14 4.07 -14.19
CA LYS A 192 -18.29 2.82 -14.94
C LYS A 192 -16.93 2.28 -15.37
N PHE A 193 -16.03 3.15 -15.83
CA PHE A 193 -14.65 2.79 -16.18
C PHE A 193 -13.83 2.37 -14.95
N GLU A 194 -13.93 3.11 -13.84
CA GLU A 194 -13.18 2.79 -12.62
C GLU A 194 -13.58 1.46 -11.96
N ARG A 195 -14.85 1.06 -12.13
CA ARG A 195 -15.36 -0.24 -11.69
C ARG A 195 -14.99 -1.38 -12.65
N ALA A 196 -14.53 -1.08 -13.86
CA ALA A 196 -14.09 -2.10 -14.80
C ALA A 196 -12.94 -2.92 -14.21
N LEU A 197 -12.90 -4.22 -14.52
CA LEU A 197 -11.87 -5.11 -14.00
C LEU A 197 -10.48 -4.60 -14.41
N LYS A 198 -9.65 -4.30 -13.40
CA LYS A 198 -8.27 -3.86 -13.61
C LYS A 198 -7.45 -5.02 -14.15
N ILE A 199 -6.96 -4.91 -15.38
CA ILE A 199 -6.05 -5.90 -15.95
C ILE A 199 -4.74 -5.82 -15.18
N LYS A 200 -4.46 -6.86 -14.37
CA LYS A 200 -3.16 -7.03 -13.73
C LYS A 200 -2.16 -7.50 -14.78
N ARG A 201 -1.58 -6.56 -15.54
CA ARG A 201 -0.43 -6.88 -16.39
C ARG A 201 0.83 -6.75 -15.57
N SER A 202 1.62 -7.83 -15.54
CA SER A 202 2.95 -7.84 -14.93
C SER A 202 3.98 -7.07 -15.76
N MET A 203 3.63 -6.66 -16.98
CA MET A 203 4.50 -5.95 -17.92
C MET A 203 3.74 -4.80 -18.61
N ALA A 204 4.41 -3.65 -18.74
CA ALA A 204 3.99 -2.54 -19.59
C ALA A 204 4.78 -2.62 -20.89
N THR A 205 4.09 -2.51 -22.01
CA THR A 205 4.69 -2.52 -23.35
C THR A 205 4.75 -1.09 -23.88
N SER A 206 5.84 -0.73 -24.55
CA SER A 206 6.00 0.54 -25.26
C SER A 206 4.94 0.72 -26.34
N SER A 207 4.75 1.98 -26.77
CA SER A 207 3.73 2.37 -27.75
C SER A 207 3.89 1.70 -29.13
N ASP A 208 5.12 1.32 -29.46
CA ASP A 208 5.54 0.60 -30.67
C ASP A 208 5.50 -0.94 -30.52
N GLY A 209 5.31 -1.47 -29.32
CA GLY A 209 5.25 -2.91 -29.07
C GLY A 209 6.60 -3.58 -28.80
N ASP A 210 7.72 -2.89 -29.03
CA ASP A 210 9.06 -3.49 -29.10
C ASP A 210 9.73 -3.70 -27.74
N ILE A 211 9.31 -2.96 -26.72
CA ILE A 211 9.94 -2.95 -25.40
C ILE A 211 8.90 -3.26 -24.35
N TYR A 212 9.17 -4.24 -23.51
CA TYR A 212 8.36 -4.53 -22.33
C TYR A 212 9.18 -4.34 -21.05
N VAL A 213 8.55 -3.74 -20.07
CA VAL A 213 9.12 -3.50 -18.74
C VAL A 213 8.20 -4.12 -17.71
N LEU A 214 8.74 -4.93 -16.81
CA LEU A 214 8.00 -5.39 -15.64
C LEU A 214 7.41 -4.18 -14.91
N THR A 215 6.09 -4.14 -14.73
CA THR A 215 5.37 -3.13 -13.94
C THR A 215 5.59 -3.40 -12.45
N SER A 216 6.84 -3.47 -12.01
CA SER A 216 7.13 -3.24 -10.61
C SER A 216 6.87 -1.77 -10.32
N GLY A 217 6.12 -1.45 -9.26
CA GLY A 217 5.92 -0.06 -8.85
C GLY A 217 7.27 0.65 -8.81
N ALA A 218 7.45 1.64 -9.67
CA ALA A 218 8.73 2.31 -9.82
C ALA A 218 9.11 2.90 -8.46
N ARG A 219 10.15 2.34 -7.83
CA ARG A 219 10.75 2.99 -6.66
C ARG A 219 11.31 4.31 -7.19
N GLY A 220 10.68 5.43 -6.83
CA GLY A 220 11.09 6.75 -7.28
C GLY A 220 12.61 6.90 -7.15
N LYS A 221 13.29 7.29 -8.22
CA LYS A 221 14.71 7.61 -8.17
C LYS A 221 14.85 9.03 -7.63
N LYS A 222 15.88 9.28 -6.81
CA LYS A 222 16.24 10.65 -6.44
C LYS A 222 16.84 11.37 -7.63
N ILE A 223 16.64 12.68 -7.73
CA ILE A 223 17.34 13.52 -8.71
C ILE A 223 18.86 13.33 -8.51
N GLY A 224 19.58 13.04 -9.60
CA GLY A 224 21.01 12.72 -9.58
C GLY A 224 21.37 11.24 -9.29
N GLN A 225 20.41 10.37 -8.98
CA GLN A 225 20.67 8.94 -8.76
C GLN A 225 20.93 8.22 -10.09
N LYS A 226 22.20 8.16 -10.51
CA LYS A 226 22.64 7.50 -11.77
C LYS A 226 22.51 5.97 -11.75
N LYS A 227 22.70 5.33 -10.59
CA LYS A 227 22.68 3.85 -10.48
C LYS A 227 21.25 3.31 -10.42
N ARG A 228 20.94 2.35 -11.30
CA ARG A 228 19.68 1.57 -11.28
C ARG A 228 19.52 0.84 -9.94
N VAL A 229 18.29 0.55 -9.55
CA VAL A 229 18.01 -0.40 -8.45
C VAL A 229 18.60 -1.74 -8.87
N LYS A 230 19.49 -2.33 -8.06
CA LYS A 230 20.01 -3.69 -8.29
C LYS A 230 18.82 -4.63 -8.55
N ALA A 231 18.82 -5.32 -9.70
CA ALA A 231 17.86 -6.34 -10.15
C ALA A 231 16.66 -5.95 -11.05
N SER A 232 16.57 -4.73 -11.61
CA SER A 232 15.58 -4.47 -12.68
C SER A 232 15.98 -5.16 -14.00
N ARG A 233 15.33 -6.27 -14.36
CA ARG A 233 15.53 -6.97 -15.63
C ARG A 233 14.69 -6.33 -16.74
N THR A 234 15.32 -5.96 -17.85
CA THR A 234 14.68 -5.56 -19.11
C THR A 234 14.89 -6.68 -20.12
N GLY A 235 13.83 -7.10 -20.81
CA GLY A 235 13.90 -8.02 -21.94
C GLY A 235 13.64 -7.26 -23.25
N ARG A 236 14.20 -7.76 -24.35
CA ARG A 236 13.75 -7.49 -25.71
C ARG A 236 13.15 -8.77 -26.26
N LEU A 237 12.14 -8.65 -27.12
CA LEU A 237 11.69 -9.76 -27.95
C LEU A 237 12.83 -10.17 -28.88
#